data_AF-A0A7S3UUZ3-F1
#
_entry.id   AF-A0A7S3UUZ3-F1
#
_cell.length_a   1.000
_cell.length_b   1.000
_cell.length_c   1.000
_cell.angle_alpha   90.00
_cell.angle_beta   90.00
_cell.angle_gamma   90.00
#
_symmetry.space_group_name_H-M   'P 1'
#
loop_
_entity.id
_entity.type
_entity.pdbx_description
1 polymer ?
#
loop_
_entity_poly.entity_id
_entity_poly.type
_entity_poly.pdbx_seq_one_letter_code
_entity_poly.pdbx_strand_id
1 'polypeptide(L)'
;KCFGLAPGTKIEDIDFDQAVQWLSLPRHICNHPTSGKPVSSNIGRFGPYIQHGNIFATLKKDCGYDVFNVIPEVAVELVDAKAIADKPLAELGDHDGQEILVKKGRWGPYLKFGREKVPLPQKFKDNVDGFSLDEALKLLDGKGLLGKKKKAGSKSPAKKNAFQMFMAEKRPGLKAEGLALGQIQKKGAALWKDMGEQEKQAYQKIADNANAELGLDSTTATRGSSSSSKASSSKSPGKKNAFQMFMAEKRPEMKAEGLALGQIQKKGAALW
;
A
#
# COMPACT_ATOMS: atom_id res chain seq x y z
N LYS A 1 -12.37 -28.24 -24.79
CA LYS A 1 -11.22 -28.18 -23.84
C LYS A 1 -10.10 -27.44 -24.56
N CYS A 2 -9.67 -26.28 -24.06
CA CYS A 2 -8.63 -25.47 -24.73
C CYS A 2 -7.28 -25.74 -24.06
N PHE A 3 -6.21 -25.93 -24.84
CA PHE A 3 -4.86 -26.16 -24.32
C PHE A 3 -3.92 -25.01 -24.67
N GLY A 4 -3.05 -24.68 -23.73
CA GLY A 4 -1.92 -23.78 -23.98
C GLY A 4 -0.82 -24.54 -24.71
N LEU A 5 -0.29 -23.96 -25.78
CA LEU A 5 0.84 -24.53 -26.49
C LEU A 5 2.11 -24.43 -25.62
N ALA A 6 3.02 -25.38 -25.80
CA ALA A 6 4.33 -25.29 -25.17
C ALA A 6 5.06 -24.00 -25.60
N PRO A 7 5.83 -23.36 -24.70
CA PRO A 7 6.50 -22.11 -25.01
C PRO A 7 7.52 -22.33 -26.14
N GLY A 8 7.30 -21.63 -27.27
CA GLY A 8 8.16 -21.69 -28.44
C GLY A 8 7.60 -22.51 -29.61
N THR A 9 6.48 -23.21 -29.46
CA THR A 9 5.83 -23.94 -30.56
C THR A 9 4.91 -23.02 -31.36
N LYS A 10 5.05 -23.00 -32.69
CA LYS A 10 4.10 -22.32 -33.59
C LYS A 10 2.94 -23.25 -33.92
N ILE A 11 1.80 -22.68 -34.29
CA ILE A 11 0.60 -23.45 -34.64
C ILE A 11 0.83 -24.30 -35.90
N GLU A 12 1.65 -23.81 -36.83
CA GLU A 12 1.96 -24.44 -38.11
C GLU A 12 2.82 -25.71 -37.97
N ASP A 13 3.59 -25.82 -36.88
CA ASP A 13 4.55 -26.92 -36.67
C ASP A 13 3.91 -28.13 -35.95
N ILE A 14 2.61 -28.08 -35.66
CA ILE A 14 1.92 -29.08 -34.84
C ILE A 14 1.21 -30.08 -35.74
N ASP A 15 1.62 -31.34 -35.64
CA ASP A 15 0.98 -32.45 -36.31
C ASP A 15 -0.28 -32.94 -35.56
N PHE A 16 -1.18 -33.64 -36.26
CA PHE A 16 -2.41 -34.17 -35.68
C PHE A 16 -2.13 -35.09 -34.49
N ASP A 17 -1.15 -36.00 -34.63
CA ASP A 17 -0.78 -36.94 -33.58
C ASP A 17 -0.25 -36.22 -32.32
N GLN A 18 0.52 -35.15 -32.52
CA GLN A 18 0.99 -34.30 -31.41
C GLN A 18 -0.16 -33.57 -30.73
N ALA A 19 -1.12 -33.06 -31.50
CA ALA A 19 -2.31 -32.41 -30.96
C ALA A 19 -3.17 -33.37 -30.11
N VAL A 20 -3.32 -34.61 -30.56
CA VAL A 20 -4.02 -35.68 -29.81
C VAL A 20 -3.28 -35.99 -28.51
N GLN A 21 -1.95 -36.09 -28.54
CA GLN A 21 -1.14 -36.28 -27.32
C GLN A 21 -1.34 -35.12 -26.34
N TRP A 22 -1.37 -33.87 -26.81
CA TRP A 22 -1.53 -32.71 -25.93
C TRP A 22 -2.94 -32.63 -25.33
N LEU A 23 -3.97 -33.05 -26.07
CA LEU A 23 -5.35 -33.15 -25.57
C LEU A 23 -5.49 -34.15 -24.41
N SER A 24 -4.60 -35.14 -24.34
CA SER A 24 -4.57 -36.16 -23.28
C SER A 24 -4.09 -35.61 -21.92
N LEU A 25 -3.47 -34.43 -21.88
CA LEU A 25 -3.08 -33.79 -20.63
C LEU A 25 -4.33 -33.27 -19.87
N PRO A 26 -4.24 -33.03 -18.55
CA PRO A 26 -3.18 -33.44 -17.63
C PRO A 26 -3.14 -34.97 -17.45
N ARG A 27 -1.94 -35.56 -17.50
CA ARG A 27 -1.74 -37.00 -17.36
C ARG A 27 -1.56 -37.35 -15.88
N HIS A 28 -2.36 -38.27 -15.36
CA HIS A 28 -2.16 -38.85 -14.03
C HIS A 28 -0.98 -39.84 -14.06
N ILE A 29 -0.07 -39.73 -13.09
CA ILE A 29 1.13 -40.58 -12.99
C ILE A 29 0.95 -41.61 -11.87
N CYS A 30 0.70 -41.13 -10.65
CA CYS A 30 0.57 -41.95 -9.46
C CYS A 30 -0.14 -41.17 -8.33
N ASN A 31 -0.39 -41.82 -7.21
CA ASN A 31 -0.76 -41.14 -5.98
C ASN A 31 0.47 -41.05 -5.08
N HIS A 32 0.66 -39.89 -4.44
CA HIS A 32 1.81 -39.65 -3.58
C HIS A 32 1.79 -40.59 -2.35
N PRO A 33 2.91 -41.23 -1.98
CA PRO A 33 2.93 -42.23 -0.90
C PRO A 33 2.51 -41.67 0.46
N THR A 34 3.03 -40.49 0.82
CA THR A 34 2.75 -39.86 2.13
C THR A 34 1.39 -39.18 2.23
N SER A 35 0.91 -38.54 1.16
CA SER A 35 -0.30 -37.71 1.21
C SER A 35 -1.53 -38.34 0.58
N GLY A 36 -1.37 -39.43 -0.18
CA GLY A 36 -2.44 -40.11 -0.92
C GLY A 36 -3.05 -39.29 -2.08
N LYS A 37 -2.64 -38.04 -2.28
CA LYS A 37 -3.18 -37.15 -3.33
C LYS A 37 -2.61 -37.49 -4.71
N PRO A 38 -3.37 -37.25 -5.79
CA PRO A 38 -2.92 -37.53 -7.14
C PRO A 38 -1.75 -36.62 -7.55
N VAL A 39 -0.79 -37.22 -8.24
CA VAL A 39 0.34 -36.56 -8.89
C VAL A 39 0.10 -36.62 -10.40
N SER A 40 0.05 -35.46 -11.04
CA SER A 40 -0.22 -35.34 -12.47
C SER A 40 0.82 -34.48 -13.19
N SER A 41 1.13 -34.82 -14.43
CA SER A 41 2.02 -34.03 -15.29
C SER A 41 1.21 -33.15 -16.25
N ASN A 42 1.67 -31.91 -16.44
CA ASN A 42 1.03 -30.96 -17.35
C ASN A 42 2.04 -29.93 -17.89
N ILE A 43 1.62 -29.16 -18.90
CA ILE A 43 2.39 -28.07 -19.50
C ILE A 43 1.78 -26.73 -19.08
N GLY A 44 2.62 -25.81 -18.62
CA GLY A 44 2.22 -24.46 -18.24
C GLY A 44 3.07 -23.37 -18.90
N ARG A 45 2.81 -22.11 -18.54
CA ARG A 45 3.55 -20.94 -19.06
C ARG A 45 5.07 -21.05 -18.88
N PHE A 46 5.53 -21.71 -17.82
CA PHE A 46 6.95 -21.86 -17.49
C PHE A 46 7.56 -23.16 -18.01
N GLY A 47 6.80 -23.94 -18.81
CA GLY A 47 7.21 -25.24 -19.31
C GLY A 47 6.52 -26.41 -18.58
N PRO A 48 7.04 -27.64 -18.78
CA PRO A 48 6.48 -28.85 -18.20
C PRO A 48 6.66 -28.90 -16.68
N TYR A 49 5.63 -29.36 -15.98
CA TYR A 49 5.64 -29.45 -14.53
C TYR A 49 4.80 -30.63 -14.01
N ILE A 50 5.15 -31.07 -12.81
CA ILE A 50 4.38 -32.03 -12.01
C ILE A 50 3.58 -31.26 -10.99
N GLN A 51 2.30 -31.59 -10.90
CA GLN A 51 1.34 -31.02 -9.97
C GLN A 51 1.00 -32.01 -8.87
N HIS A 52 1.05 -31.53 -7.64
CA HIS A 52 0.58 -32.25 -6.46
C HIS A 52 -0.12 -31.27 -5.52
N GLY A 53 -1.46 -31.23 -5.58
CA GLY A 53 -2.24 -30.23 -4.85
C GLY A 53 -1.84 -28.80 -5.21
N ASN A 54 -1.24 -28.08 -4.26
CA ASN A 54 -0.73 -26.71 -4.42
C ASN A 54 0.76 -26.63 -4.76
N ILE A 55 1.45 -27.77 -4.84
CA ILE A 55 2.88 -27.86 -5.14
C ILE A 55 3.05 -28.07 -6.65
N PHE A 56 3.90 -27.23 -7.24
CA PHE A 56 4.22 -27.27 -8.66
C PHE A 56 5.74 -27.47 -8.82
N ALA A 57 6.15 -28.69 -9.12
CA ALA A 57 7.54 -29.05 -9.34
C ALA A 57 7.87 -28.96 -10.84
N THR A 58 8.84 -28.13 -11.21
CA THR A 58 9.21 -27.93 -12.62
C THR A 58 10.08 -29.09 -13.10
N LEU A 59 9.75 -29.65 -14.26
CA LEU A 59 10.59 -30.63 -14.95
C LEU A 59 11.69 -29.86 -15.70
N LYS A 60 12.94 -30.04 -15.27
CA LYS A 60 14.08 -29.45 -15.96
C LYS A 60 14.37 -30.24 -17.23
N LYS A 61 14.79 -29.55 -18.30
CA LYS A 61 15.18 -30.19 -19.57
C LYS A 61 16.31 -31.21 -19.37
N ASP A 62 17.19 -30.94 -18.41
CA ASP A 62 18.36 -31.75 -18.10
C ASP A 62 18.01 -33.10 -17.43
N CYS A 63 16.78 -33.27 -16.94
CA CYS A 63 16.36 -34.51 -16.29
C CYS A 63 16.11 -35.64 -17.28
N GLY A 64 16.08 -35.39 -18.59
CA GLY A 64 15.84 -36.40 -19.63
C GLY A 64 14.40 -36.94 -19.69
N TYR A 65 13.52 -36.47 -18.81
CA TYR A 65 12.10 -36.84 -18.78
C TYR A 65 11.24 -35.72 -19.36
N ASP A 66 10.23 -36.12 -20.13
CA ASP A 66 9.19 -35.23 -20.66
C ASP A 66 7.84 -35.51 -19.97
N VAL A 67 6.86 -34.63 -20.18
CA VAL A 67 5.50 -34.70 -19.62
C VAL A 67 4.86 -36.08 -19.83
N PHE A 68 5.15 -36.70 -20.97
CA PHE A 68 4.60 -38.00 -21.36
C PHE A 68 5.40 -39.20 -20.84
N ASN A 69 6.67 -39.02 -20.46
CA ASN A 69 7.59 -40.11 -20.12
C ASN A 69 8.10 -40.08 -18.67
N VAL A 70 7.63 -39.14 -17.85
CA VAL A 70 7.96 -39.10 -16.42
C VAL A 70 7.56 -40.39 -15.70
N ILE A 71 8.48 -40.90 -14.89
CA ILE A 71 8.33 -42.07 -14.02
C ILE A 71 7.76 -41.63 -12.65
N PRO A 72 6.90 -42.44 -12.00
CA PRO A 72 6.35 -42.14 -10.67
C PRO A 72 7.39 -41.77 -9.61
N GLU A 73 8.52 -42.49 -9.53
CA GLU A 73 9.56 -42.27 -8.52
C GLU A 73 10.17 -40.87 -8.62
N VAL A 74 10.60 -40.49 -9.82
CA VAL A 74 11.12 -39.15 -10.12
C VAL A 74 10.07 -38.08 -9.85
N ALA A 75 8.80 -38.37 -10.14
CA ALA A 75 7.73 -37.42 -9.89
C ALA A 75 7.54 -37.11 -8.41
N VAL A 76 7.58 -38.15 -7.56
CA VAL A 76 7.48 -38.00 -6.11
C VAL A 76 8.71 -37.28 -5.56
N GLU A 77 9.92 -37.65 -5.98
CA GLU A 77 11.16 -37.00 -5.53
C GLU A 77 11.17 -35.50 -5.83
N LEU A 78 10.75 -35.11 -7.03
CA LEU A 78 10.68 -33.70 -7.42
C LEU A 78 9.64 -32.92 -6.61
N VAL A 79 8.51 -33.55 -6.29
CA VAL A 79 7.47 -32.95 -5.45
C VAL A 79 7.96 -32.78 -4.01
N ASP A 80 8.59 -33.81 -3.43
CA ASP A 80 9.14 -33.76 -2.08
C ASP A 80 10.27 -32.73 -1.96
N ALA A 81 11.19 -32.69 -2.93
CA ALA A 81 12.25 -31.69 -2.97
C ALA A 81 11.68 -30.26 -3.04
N LYS A 82 10.60 -30.05 -3.80
CA LYS A 82 9.90 -28.77 -3.88
C LYS A 82 9.20 -28.42 -2.57
N ALA A 83 8.53 -29.40 -1.94
CA ALA A 83 7.84 -29.23 -0.66
C ALA A 83 8.83 -28.81 0.45
N ILE A 84 10.01 -29.43 0.49
CA ILE A 84 11.08 -29.08 1.43
C ILE A 84 11.61 -27.67 1.16
N ALA A 85 11.81 -27.31 -0.11
CA ALA A 85 12.32 -25.98 -0.48
C ALA A 85 11.34 -24.84 -0.18
N ASP A 86 10.03 -25.08 -0.28
CA ASP A 86 8.98 -24.09 -0.02
C ASP A 86 8.63 -23.93 1.48
N LYS A 87 9.07 -24.89 2.31
CA LYS A 87 8.93 -24.84 3.76
C LYS A 87 9.66 -23.61 4.33
N PRO A 88 9.04 -22.84 5.25
CA PRO A 88 9.71 -21.72 5.90
C PRO A 88 10.89 -22.22 6.74
N LEU A 89 11.96 -21.42 6.79
CA LEU A 89 13.14 -21.70 7.60
C LEU A 89 12.87 -21.42 9.08
N ALA A 90 12.17 -20.32 9.36
CA ALA A 90 11.74 -19.95 10.70
C ALA A 90 10.37 -19.30 10.63
N GLU A 91 9.49 -19.65 11.57
CA GLU A 91 8.21 -19.00 11.80
C GLU A 91 8.36 -18.17 13.08
N LEU A 92 8.37 -16.84 12.96
CA LEU A 92 8.69 -15.95 14.08
C LEU A 92 7.44 -15.56 14.90
N GLY A 93 6.25 -15.91 14.40
CA GLY A 93 4.95 -15.60 15.00
C GLY A 93 4.15 -14.59 14.18
N ASP A 94 3.17 -13.97 14.84
CA ASP A 94 2.19 -13.08 14.21
C ASP A 94 2.32 -11.65 14.69
N HIS A 95 2.08 -10.69 13.79
CA HIS A 95 1.94 -9.28 14.15
C HIS A 95 0.83 -8.62 13.34
N ASP A 96 -0.05 -7.85 14.00
CA ASP A 96 -1.20 -7.18 13.38
C ASP A 96 -2.09 -8.11 12.52
N GLY A 97 -2.20 -9.39 12.92
CA GLY A 97 -2.98 -10.41 12.20
C GLY A 97 -2.31 -10.91 10.92
N GLN A 98 -1.01 -10.67 10.75
CA GLN A 98 -0.20 -11.22 9.67
C GLN A 98 0.99 -12.02 10.21
N GLU A 99 1.15 -13.24 9.69
CA GLU A 99 2.28 -14.11 10.00
C GLU A 99 3.59 -13.53 9.48
N ILE A 100 4.63 -13.66 10.30
CA ILE A 100 6.02 -13.33 9.99
C ILE A 100 6.77 -14.64 9.73
N LEU A 101 7.10 -14.88 8.46
CA LEU A 101 7.78 -16.10 8.01
C LEU A 101 9.14 -15.76 7.39
N VAL A 102 10.18 -16.50 7.75
CA VAL A 102 11.48 -16.44 7.05
C VAL A 102 11.52 -17.53 6.00
N LYS A 103 11.77 -17.15 4.74
CA LYS A 103 11.83 -18.07 3.60
C LYS A 103 13.14 -17.90 2.83
N LYS A 104 13.57 -18.96 2.14
CA LYS A 104 14.73 -18.92 1.23
C LYS A 104 14.28 -18.43 -0.15
N GLY A 105 15.05 -17.51 -0.72
CA GLY A 105 14.84 -17.00 -2.07
C GLY A 105 16.12 -17.02 -2.91
N ARG A 106 16.00 -16.67 -4.19
CA ARG A 106 17.13 -16.60 -5.13
C ARG A 106 18.25 -15.65 -4.68
N TRP A 107 17.88 -14.54 -4.03
CA TRP A 107 18.82 -13.52 -3.56
C TRP A 107 19.23 -13.69 -2.08
N GLY A 108 18.89 -14.83 -1.47
CA GLY A 108 19.12 -15.13 -0.06
C GLY A 108 17.84 -15.20 0.77
N PRO A 109 17.97 -15.45 2.09
CA PRO A 109 16.84 -15.47 3.02
C PRO A 109 16.13 -14.12 3.07
N TYR A 110 14.80 -14.16 3.12
CA TYR A 110 13.95 -12.99 3.25
C TYR A 110 12.82 -13.24 4.24
N LEU A 111 12.38 -12.16 4.87
CA LEU A 111 11.24 -12.11 5.75
C LEU A 111 10.00 -11.77 4.94
N LYS A 112 8.93 -12.54 5.11
CA LYS A 112 7.62 -12.33 4.51
C LYS A 112 6.67 -11.88 5.61
N PHE A 113 6.09 -10.70 5.41
CA PHE A 113 5.03 -10.14 6.26
C PHE A 113 3.81 -9.88 5.39
N GLY A 114 2.80 -10.76 5.49
CA GLY A 114 1.64 -10.73 4.60
C GLY A 114 2.02 -10.81 3.11
N ARG A 115 1.84 -9.70 2.37
CA ARG A 115 2.21 -9.58 0.95
C ARG A 115 3.61 -9.03 0.73
N GLU A 116 4.18 -8.39 1.74
CA GLU A 116 5.47 -7.71 1.63
C GLU A 116 6.62 -8.66 1.93
N LYS A 117 7.72 -8.43 1.23
CA LYS A 117 8.92 -9.26 1.32
C LYS A 117 10.12 -8.37 1.55
N VAL A 118 10.93 -8.76 2.51
CA VAL A 118 12.03 -7.96 3.00
C VAL A 118 13.28 -8.82 3.09
N PRO A 119 14.38 -8.49 2.36
CA PRO A 119 15.63 -9.21 2.52
C PRO A 119 16.16 -9.10 3.95
N LEU A 120 16.70 -10.20 4.48
CA LEU A 120 17.36 -10.19 5.80
C LEU A 120 18.67 -9.38 5.73
N PRO A 121 19.10 -8.77 6.85
CA PRO A 121 20.39 -8.11 6.94
C PRO A 121 21.51 -9.12 6.74
N GLN A 122 22.65 -8.67 6.18
CA GLN A 122 23.80 -9.56 5.88
C GLN A 122 24.22 -10.42 7.09
N LYS A 123 24.12 -9.86 8.30
CA LYS A 123 24.47 -10.52 9.58
C LYS A 123 23.70 -11.82 9.83
N PHE A 124 22.46 -11.92 9.33
CA PHE A 124 21.56 -13.05 9.57
C PHE A 124 21.32 -13.89 8.32
N LYS A 125 22.11 -13.70 7.26
CA LYS A 125 21.99 -14.53 6.05
C LYS A 125 22.48 -15.96 6.29
N ASP A 126 23.50 -16.12 7.14
CA ASP A 126 24.15 -17.41 7.39
C ASP A 126 23.59 -18.10 8.65
N ASN A 127 23.07 -17.34 9.62
CA ASN A 127 22.43 -17.85 10.84
C ASN A 127 20.97 -17.39 10.91
N VAL A 128 20.07 -18.15 10.29
CA VAL A 128 18.63 -17.85 10.26
C VAL A 128 17.98 -18.16 11.60
N ASP A 129 18.47 -19.18 12.32
CA ASP A 129 17.91 -19.60 13.61
C ASP A 129 18.13 -18.58 14.74
N GLY A 130 19.13 -17.70 14.59
CA GLY A 130 19.40 -16.63 15.54
C GLY A 130 18.54 -15.38 15.37
N PHE A 131 17.71 -15.32 14.33
CA PHE A 131 16.90 -14.14 14.01
C PHE A 131 15.60 -14.16 14.83
N SER A 132 15.45 -13.20 15.74
CA SER A 132 14.32 -13.15 16.69
C SER A 132 13.14 -12.28 16.21
N LEU A 133 11.98 -12.46 16.82
CA LEU A 133 10.77 -11.66 16.53
C LEU A 133 11.00 -10.15 16.75
N ASP A 134 11.75 -9.77 17.77
CA ASP A 134 12.04 -8.35 18.05
C ASP A 134 12.87 -7.69 16.94
N GLU A 135 13.81 -8.44 16.35
CA GLU A 135 14.62 -7.97 15.24
C GLU A 135 13.82 -7.89 13.94
N ALA A 136 12.93 -8.85 13.72
CA ALA A 136 11.96 -8.80 12.64
C ALA A 136 11.11 -7.54 12.70
N LEU A 137 10.57 -7.21 13.88
CA LEU A 137 9.75 -6.01 14.07
C LEU A 137 10.55 -4.73 13.83
N LYS A 138 11.76 -4.61 14.37
CA LYS A 138 12.64 -3.45 14.10
C LYS A 138 12.93 -3.27 12.61
N LEU A 139 13.12 -4.36 11.89
CA LEU A 139 13.40 -4.34 10.46
C LEU A 139 12.15 -3.91 9.66
N LEU A 140 10.98 -4.45 9.99
CA LEU A 140 9.71 -4.06 9.39
C LEU A 140 9.33 -2.60 9.69
N ASP A 141 9.57 -2.13 10.91
CA ASP A 141 9.39 -0.73 11.33
C ASP A 141 10.29 0.21 10.51
N GLY A 142 11.57 -0.15 10.35
CA GLY A 142 12.52 0.61 9.55
C GLY A 142 12.11 0.75 8.08
N LYS A 143 11.33 -0.21 7.56
CA LYS A 143 10.76 -0.15 6.21
C LYS A 143 9.36 0.46 6.15
N GLY A 144 8.77 0.81 7.30
CA GLY A 144 7.43 1.39 7.40
C GLY A 144 6.29 0.43 7.03
N LEU A 145 6.55 -0.88 7.14
CA LEU A 145 5.62 -1.96 6.80
C LEU A 145 4.70 -2.32 7.98
N LEU A 146 5.20 -2.11 9.20
CA LEU A 146 4.36 -1.99 10.37
C LEU A 146 3.56 -0.71 10.19
N GLY A 147 2.27 -0.89 9.87
CA GLY A 147 1.38 0.17 9.46
C GLY A 147 1.61 1.36 10.36
N LYS A 148 1.86 2.55 9.79
CA LYS A 148 2.09 3.77 10.56
C LYS A 148 1.03 3.79 11.65
N LYS A 149 1.40 3.45 12.90
CA LYS A 149 0.65 3.92 14.06
C LYS A 149 0.56 5.39 13.75
N LYS A 150 -0.63 5.88 13.39
CA LYS A 150 -0.90 7.31 13.37
C LYS A 150 -0.38 7.67 14.75
N LYS A 151 0.78 8.34 14.81
CA LYS A 151 1.26 8.83 16.08
C LYS A 151 0.04 9.62 16.53
N ALA A 152 -0.61 9.13 17.58
CA ALA A 152 -1.35 9.98 18.46
C ALA A 152 -0.27 10.88 19.06
N GLY A 153 0.30 11.77 18.22
CA GLY A 153 0.82 13.01 18.72
C GLY A 153 -0.38 13.55 19.43
N SER A 154 -0.25 13.71 20.74
CA SER A 154 -1.09 14.61 21.51
C SER A 154 -1.11 15.92 20.74
N LYS A 155 -2.07 16.05 19.83
CA LYS A 155 -2.29 17.31 19.15
C LYS A 155 -2.74 18.20 20.29
N SER A 156 -1.90 19.17 20.62
CA SER A 156 -2.28 20.26 21.52
C SER A 156 -3.68 20.74 21.09
N PRO A 157 -4.57 20.99 22.05
CA PRO A 157 -5.95 21.34 21.74
C PRO A 157 -5.97 22.49 20.73
N ALA A 158 -6.78 22.34 19.67
CA ALA A 158 -6.94 23.39 18.67
C ALA A 158 -7.83 24.51 19.23
N LYS A 159 -7.58 25.76 18.82
CA LYS A 159 -8.41 26.91 19.22
C LYS A 159 -9.86 26.68 18.81
N LYS A 160 -10.77 26.85 19.77
CA LYS A 160 -12.22 26.76 19.57
C LYS A 160 -12.74 28.08 19.01
N ASN A 161 -13.64 28.00 18.03
CA ASN A 161 -14.28 29.19 17.43
C ASN A 161 -15.65 29.46 18.07
N ALA A 162 -16.16 30.70 17.96
CA ALA A 162 -17.48 31.10 18.47
C ALA A 162 -18.62 30.18 18.03
N PHE A 163 -18.63 29.79 16.74
CA PHE A 163 -19.61 28.85 16.20
C PHE A 163 -19.54 27.46 16.86
N GLN A 164 -18.36 27.00 17.25
CA GLN A 164 -18.21 25.70 17.92
C GLN A 164 -18.77 25.73 19.34
N MET A 165 -18.64 26.86 20.05
CA MET A 165 -19.24 27.05 21.37
C MET A 165 -20.77 27.12 21.28
N PHE A 166 -21.30 27.84 20.29
CA PHE A 166 -22.73 27.84 20.01
C PHE A 166 -23.28 26.45 19.66
N MET A 167 -22.57 25.72 18.80
CA MET A 167 -22.96 24.36 18.45
C MET A 167 -22.87 23.41 19.64
N ALA A 168 -21.94 23.60 20.58
CA ALA A 168 -21.88 22.78 21.79
C ALA A 168 -23.16 22.91 22.64
N GLU A 169 -23.74 24.11 22.71
CA GLU A 169 -24.97 24.38 23.45
C GLU A 169 -26.24 23.89 22.72
N LYS A 170 -26.35 24.12 21.40
CA LYS A 170 -27.57 23.79 20.64
C LYS A 170 -27.62 22.35 20.11
N ARG A 171 -26.48 21.67 19.98
CA ARG A 171 -26.39 20.29 19.51
C ARG A 171 -27.14 19.26 20.37
N PRO A 172 -27.14 19.29 21.72
CA PRO A 172 -27.95 18.35 22.49
C PRO A 172 -29.45 18.51 22.23
N GLY A 173 -29.95 19.75 22.06
CA GLY A 173 -31.35 20.01 21.68
C GLY A 173 -31.69 19.49 20.28
N LEU A 174 -30.86 19.79 19.29
CA LEU A 174 -31.05 19.30 17.91
C LEU A 174 -30.87 17.78 17.77
N LYS A 175 -30.13 17.15 18.68
CA LYS A 175 -29.99 15.69 18.74
C LYS A 175 -31.22 15.03 19.38
N ALA A 176 -31.87 15.70 20.34
CA ALA A 176 -33.13 15.25 20.91
C ALA A 176 -34.28 15.27 19.87
N GLU A 177 -34.21 16.15 18.87
CA GLU A 177 -35.10 16.14 17.69
C GLU A 177 -34.87 14.95 16.73
N GLY A 178 -33.96 14.02 17.04
CA GLY A 178 -33.72 12.81 16.24
C GLY A 178 -33.01 13.02 14.90
N LEU A 179 -32.44 14.21 14.67
CA LEU A 179 -31.78 14.57 13.41
C LEU A 179 -30.40 13.90 13.28
N ALA A 180 -30.04 13.53 12.04
CA ALA A 180 -28.71 12.99 11.76
C ALA A 180 -27.63 14.06 11.92
N LEU A 181 -26.39 13.65 12.22
CA LEU A 181 -25.26 14.55 12.53
C LEU A 181 -25.03 15.66 11.48
N GLY A 182 -25.17 15.32 10.19
CA GLY A 182 -25.03 16.29 9.09
C GLY A 182 -26.21 17.27 8.99
N GLN A 183 -27.42 16.86 9.38
CA GLN A 183 -28.59 17.73 9.44
C GLN A 183 -28.51 18.68 10.64
N ILE A 184 -27.99 18.22 11.78
CA ILE A 184 -27.72 19.07 12.95
C ILE A 184 -26.74 20.18 12.61
N GLN A 185 -25.66 19.88 11.87
CA GLN A 185 -24.71 20.90 11.42
C GLN A 185 -25.36 21.92 10.46
N LYS A 186 -26.21 21.46 9.54
CA LYS A 186 -26.91 22.36 8.60
C LYS A 186 -27.92 23.26 9.32
N LYS A 187 -28.74 22.71 10.22
CA LYS A 187 -29.69 23.50 11.02
C LYS A 187 -28.97 24.48 11.95
N GLY A 188 -27.92 24.04 12.64
CA GLY A 188 -27.11 24.90 13.50
C GLY A 188 -26.41 26.03 12.74
N ALA A 189 -25.93 25.77 11.52
CA ALA A 189 -25.36 26.81 10.66
C ALA A 189 -26.42 27.83 10.19
N ALA A 190 -27.66 27.40 9.93
CA ALA A 190 -28.76 28.30 9.61
C ALA A 190 -29.12 29.20 10.81
N LEU A 191 -29.32 28.60 11.99
CA LEU A 191 -29.59 29.33 13.23
C LEU A 191 -28.48 30.35 13.54
N TRP A 192 -27.21 29.99 13.35
CA TRP A 192 -26.10 30.91 13.56
C TRP A 192 -26.09 32.09 12.59
N LYS A 193 -26.56 31.91 11.34
CA LYS A 193 -26.66 33.02 10.39
C LYS A 193 -27.73 34.02 10.83
N ASP A 194 -28.87 33.51 11.30
CA ASP A 194 -30.03 34.30 11.69
C ASP A 194 -29.87 35.02 13.04
N MET A 195 -28.93 34.61 13.90
CA MET A 195 -28.67 35.28 15.19
C MET A 195 -28.12 36.70 15.04
N GLY A 196 -28.46 37.55 16.01
CA GLY A 196 -28.01 38.93 16.09
C GLY A 196 -26.51 39.06 16.37
N GLU A 197 -25.92 40.20 16.01
CA GLU A 197 -24.48 40.45 16.19
C GLU A 197 -24.06 40.49 17.67
N GLN A 198 -24.96 40.93 18.56
CA GLN A 198 -24.74 40.94 20.01
C GLN A 198 -24.62 39.52 20.60
N GLU A 199 -25.44 38.57 20.13
CA GLU A 199 -25.40 37.17 20.56
C GLU A 199 -24.14 36.48 20.04
N LYS A 200 -23.77 36.75 18.78
CA LYS A 200 -22.51 36.27 18.18
C LYS A 200 -21.29 36.76 18.98
N GLN A 201 -21.29 38.01 19.44
CA GLN A 201 -20.23 38.55 20.29
C GLN A 201 -20.19 37.88 21.68
N ALA A 202 -21.33 37.50 22.27
CA ALA A 202 -21.35 36.72 23.50
C ALA A 202 -20.67 35.35 23.33
N TYR A 203 -20.96 34.65 22.23
CA TYR A 203 -20.29 33.38 21.90
C TYR A 203 -18.81 33.53 21.55
N GLN A 204 -18.40 34.68 21.01
CA GLN A 204 -16.99 35.00 20.80
C GLN A 204 -16.25 35.14 22.13
N LYS A 205 -16.81 35.86 23.11
CA LYS A 205 -16.25 35.97 24.47
C LYS A 205 -16.15 34.60 25.16
N ILE A 206 -17.15 33.74 24.97
CA ILE A 206 -17.14 32.37 25.51
C ILE A 206 -16.03 31.53 24.85
N ALA A 207 -15.81 31.67 23.54
CA ALA A 207 -14.73 30.98 22.85
C ALA A 207 -13.35 31.49 23.28
N ASP A 208 -13.21 32.80 23.46
CA ASP A 208 -11.97 33.44 23.90
C ASP A 208 -11.61 33.02 25.33
N ASN A 209 -12.58 32.98 26.24
CA ASN A 209 -12.40 32.45 27.60
C ASN A 209 -12.02 30.97 27.59
N ALA A 210 -12.72 30.13 26.81
CA ALA A 210 -12.42 28.70 26.69
C ALA A 210 -11.04 28.42 26.07
N ASN A 211 -10.57 29.32 25.20
CA ASN A 211 -9.21 29.25 24.66
C ASN A 211 -8.17 29.73 25.68
N ALA A 212 -8.49 30.73 26.50
CA ALA A 212 -7.63 31.21 27.58
C ALA A 212 -7.43 30.14 28.66
N GLU A 213 -8.48 29.41 29.05
CA GLU A 213 -8.39 28.27 29.98
C GLU A 213 -7.50 27.14 29.45
N LEU A 214 -7.46 26.97 28.12
CA LEU A 214 -6.60 26.00 27.44
C LEU A 214 -5.18 26.53 27.19
N GLY A 215 -4.86 27.77 27.62
CA GLY A 215 -3.56 28.41 27.39
C GLY A 215 -3.29 28.71 25.91
N LEU A 216 -4.34 28.94 25.12
CA LEU A 216 -4.30 29.18 23.68
C LEU A 216 -4.65 30.64 23.32
N ASP A 217 -4.35 31.59 24.20
CA ASP A 217 -4.65 33.01 24.02
C ASP A 217 -3.76 33.63 22.92
N SER A 218 -4.20 34.77 22.36
CA SER A 218 -3.48 35.52 21.32
C SER A 218 -2.68 36.70 21.89
N THR A 219 -2.64 36.86 23.21
CA THR A 219 -2.15 38.05 23.92
C THR A 219 -0.68 38.01 24.33
N THR A 220 0.05 36.93 24.01
CA THR A 220 1.52 36.91 23.97
C THR A 220 2.03 36.93 22.52
N ALA A 221 1.43 37.78 21.69
CA ALA A 221 2.00 38.17 20.41
C ALA A 221 2.13 39.70 20.36
N THR A 222 2.92 40.27 21.26
CA THR A 222 3.66 41.49 20.92
C THR A 222 4.42 41.18 19.63
N ARG A 223 4.08 41.95 18.59
CA ARG A 223 4.71 41.91 17.27
C ARG A 223 6.19 42.28 17.40
N GLY A 224 7.00 41.33 17.84
CA GLY A 224 8.36 41.20 17.36
C GLY A 224 8.26 40.72 15.93
N SER A 225 8.56 41.59 14.98
CA SER A 225 8.98 41.22 13.64
C SER A 225 10.27 40.41 13.75
N SER A 226 10.17 39.15 14.18
CA SER A 226 11.23 38.17 13.99
C SER A 226 10.92 37.47 12.67
N SER A 227 11.65 37.91 11.65
CA SER A 227 11.92 37.14 10.44
C SER A 227 12.53 35.79 10.84
N SER A 228 11.68 34.83 11.18
CA SER A 228 12.09 33.43 11.19
C SER A 228 12.30 33.02 9.74
N SER A 229 13.54 33.13 9.31
CA SER A 229 14.06 32.44 8.13
C SER A 229 13.82 30.96 8.34
N LYS A 230 12.66 30.50 7.88
CA LYS A 230 12.38 29.08 7.68
C LYS A 230 13.40 28.62 6.67
N ALA A 231 14.49 28.03 7.14
CA ALA A 231 15.46 27.35 6.31
C ALA A 231 14.68 26.33 5.49
N SER A 232 14.39 26.69 4.23
CA SER A 232 13.83 25.79 3.27
C SER A 232 14.90 24.74 3.03
N SER A 233 14.69 23.54 3.56
CA SER A 233 15.35 22.35 3.04
C SER A 233 15.26 22.44 1.52
N SER A 234 16.40 22.51 0.84
CA SER A 234 16.51 22.56 -0.61
C SER A 234 15.93 21.26 -1.18
N LYS A 235 14.61 21.21 -1.34
CA LYS A 235 13.99 20.30 -2.28
C LYS A 235 14.57 20.70 -3.64
N SER A 236 15.44 19.86 -4.18
CA SER A 236 15.83 19.94 -5.58
C SER A 236 14.55 20.19 -6.39
N PRO A 237 14.50 21.20 -7.26
CA PRO A 237 13.31 21.47 -8.06
C PRO A 237 12.98 20.19 -8.81
N GLY A 238 11.82 19.58 -8.49
CA GLY A 238 11.32 18.46 -9.28
C GLY A 238 11.31 18.86 -10.75
N LYS A 239 11.67 17.94 -11.65
CA LYS A 239 11.73 18.22 -13.09
C LYS A 239 10.43 18.91 -13.50
N LYS A 240 10.54 20.17 -13.95
CA LYS A 240 9.38 20.96 -14.38
C LYS A 240 8.83 20.31 -15.65
N ASN A 241 7.52 20.11 -15.70
CA ASN A 241 6.86 19.64 -16.92
C ASN A 241 7.01 20.68 -18.05
N ALA A 242 6.90 20.27 -19.32
CA ALA A 242 7.09 21.15 -20.48
C ALA A 242 6.23 22.43 -20.39
N PHE A 243 4.95 22.29 -20.01
CA PHE A 243 4.07 23.43 -19.78
C PHE A 243 4.55 24.37 -18.65
N GLN A 244 5.16 23.84 -17.60
CA GLN A 244 5.70 24.67 -16.51
C GLN A 244 6.96 25.42 -16.93
N MET A 245 7.73 24.90 -17.88
CA MET A 245 8.85 25.61 -18.49
C MET A 245 8.35 26.75 -19.37
N PHE A 246 7.35 26.48 -20.22
CA PHE A 246 6.69 27.50 -21.03
C PHE A 246 6.06 28.63 -20.20
N MET A 247 5.32 28.26 -19.16
CA MET A 247 4.75 29.23 -18.23
C MET A 247 5.82 30.02 -17.47
N ALA A 248 7.03 29.49 -17.28
CA ALA A 248 8.11 30.24 -16.65
C ALA A 248 8.62 31.38 -17.56
N GLU A 249 8.61 31.18 -18.87
CA GLU A 249 9.01 32.18 -19.87
C GLU A 249 7.92 33.23 -20.11
N LYS A 250 6.64 32.80 -20.22
CA LYS A 250 5.53 33.68 -20.59
C LYS A 250 4.81 34.38 -19.44
N ARG A 251 4.96 33.88 -18.20
CA ARG A 251 4.38 34.52 -17.02
C ARG A 251 4.90 35.93 -16.71
N PRO A 252 6.19 36.28 -16.83
CA PRO A 252 6.64 37.65 -16.61
C PRO A 252 6.02 38.63 -17.61
N GLU A 253 5.87 38.24 -18.89
CA GLU A 253 5.21 39.05 -19.93
C GLU A 253 3.73 39.28 -19.58
N MET A 254 2.98 38.21 -19.29
CA MET A 254 1.55 38.33 -18.93
C MET A 254 1.32 39.02 -17.58
N LYS A 255 2.33 39.06 -16.70
CA LYS A 255 2.27 39.79 -15.43
C LYS A 255 2.54 41.28 -15.64
N ALA A 256 3.37 41.64 -16.62
CA ALA A 256 3.57 43.03 -17.03
C ALA A 256 2.30 43.64 -17.64
N GLU A 257 1.48 42.83 -18.31
CA GLU A 257 0.12 43.18 -18.76
C GLU A 257 -0.90 43.39 -17.61
N GLY A 258 -0.50 43.22 -16.34
CA GLY A 258 -1.34 43.50 -15.17
C GLY A 258 -2.44 42.46 -14.90
N LEU A 259 -2.42 41.30 -15.57
CA LEU A 259 -3.44 40.26 -15.36
C LEU A 259 -3.33 39.59 -13.99
N ALA A 260 -4.48 39.24 -13.41
CA ALA A 260 -4.54 38.46 -12.19
C ALA A 260 -4.00 37.04 -12.41
N LEU A 261 -3.44 36.41 -11.37
CA LEU A 261 -2.77 35.11 -11.47
C LEU A 261 -3.61 34.02 -12.15
N GLY A 262 -4.92 33.97 -11.87
CA GLY A 262 -5.83 33.02 -12.49
C GLY A 262 -6.06 33.28 -13.99
N GLN A 263 -6.02 34.54 -14.43
CA GLN A 263 -6.13 34.91 -15.84
C GLN A 263 -4.84 34.58 -16.60
N ILE A 264 -3.67 34.76 -15.96
CA ILE A 264 -2.37 34.36 -16.51
C ILE A 264 -2.33 32.85 -16.77
N GLN A 265 -2.86 32.04 -15.85
CA GLN A 265 -2.93 30.59 -16.04
C GLN A 265 -3.83 30.21 -17.21
N LYS A 266 -4.99 30.87 -17.36
CA LYS A 266 -5.92 30.61 -18.47
C LYS A 266 -5.36 31.05 -19.82
N LYS A 267 -4.79 32.25 -19.91
CA LYS A 267 -4.12 32.75 -21.13
C LYS A 267 -2.94 31.85 -21.50
N GLY A 268 -2.10 31.50 -20.53
CA GLY A 268 -0.95 30.63 -20.76
C GLY A 268 -1.33 29.22 -21.19
N ALA A 269 -2.42 28.66 -20.67
CA ALA A 269 -2.95 27.38 -21.14
C ALA A 269 -3.56 27.46 -22.56
N ALA A 270 -4.05 28.63 -22.99
CA ALA A 270 -4.55 28.85 -24.34
C ALA A 270 -3.43 29.12 -25.36
N LEU A 271 -2.28 29.63 -24.90
CA LEU A 271 -1.10 29.91 -25.72
C LEU A 271 -0.19 28.68 -25.94
N TRP A 272 -0.33 27.65 -25.11
CA TRP A 272 0.40 26.38 -25.19
C TRP A 272 -0.34 25.36 -26.03
#